data_AF-A0A963GV39-F1
#
_entry.id   AF-A0A963GV39-F1
#
_cell.length_a   1.000
_cell.length_b   1.000
_cell.length_c   1.000
_cell.angle_alpha   90.00
_cell.angle_beta   90.00
_cell.angle_gamma   90.00
#
_symmetry.space_group_name_H-M   'P 1'
#
loop_
_entity.id
_entity.type
_entity.pdbx_description
1 polymer ?
#
loop_
_entity_poly.entity_id
_entity_poly.type
_entity_poly.pdbx_seq_one_letter_code
_entity_poly.pdbx_strand_id
1 'polypeptide(L)'
;MKTSYRLAGLLVASLCLTSPAGAEAVNKAAASAPATEAAEAKALAKAMTPGEGQKRLQAMIGTFDVAIRTWVDPSSPPIESSATSVGAWVLGDRYVQMMLSGDMQGQPFSGIGYIAFDNVSKRYQATWMDNGSTGMTWYQGGFDASGKSATMKGSVADVLTGKPSPVELRMKLGDDGGHVTELWGKGLGSRMFRMMELRYTRSK
;
A
#
# COMPACT_ATOMS: atom_id res chain seq x y z
N MET A 1 -35.99 -65.87 35.64
CA MET A 1 -35.35 -65.74 36.97
C MET A 1 -35.32 -64.26 37.33
N LYS A 2 -36.14 -63.86 38.34
CA LYS A 2 -36.12 -62.64 39.19
C LYS A 2 -36.03 -61.26 38.49
N THR A 3 -37.11 -60.47 38.39
CA THR A 3 -37.58 -59.42 39.36
C THR A 3 -36.45 -58.44 39.75
N SER A 4 -36.51 -57.12 39.52
CA SER A 4 -37.32 -56.16 40.30
C SER A 4 -37.27 -54.72 39.77
N TYR A 5 -38.38 -54.00 39.97
CA TYR A 5 -38.69 -52.58 39.71
C TYR A 5 -37.96 -51.59 40.66
N ARG A 6 -37.83 -50.30 40.27
CA ARG A 6 -38.62 -49.14 40.81
C ARG A 6 -38.06 -47.75 40.43
N LEU A 7 -39.01 -46.86 40.11
CA LEU A 7 -38.93 -45.39 40.05
C LEU A 7 -38.23 -44.76 41.27
N ALA A 8 -37.51 -43.66 41.05
CA ALA A 8 -37.49 -42.51 41.96
C ALA A 8 -37.04 -41.26 41.20
N GLY A 9 -37.93 -40.28 41.08
CA GLY A 9 -37.60 -38.94 40.57
C GLY A 9 -36.83 -38.13 41.60
N LEU A 10 -35.98 -37.22 41.13
CA LEU A 10 -35.49 -36.11 41.94
C LEU A 10 -35.54 -34.83 41.11
N LEU A 11 -36.52 -33.99 41.44
CA LEU A 11 -36.50 -32.55 41.13
C LEU A 11 -35.39 -31.94 42.00
N VAL A 12 -34.34 -31.43 41.38
CA VAL A 12 -33.35 -30.57 42.07
C VAL A 12 -33.78 -29.13 41.86
N ALA A 13 -34.40 -28.55 42.89
CA ALA A 13 -34.57 -27.11 43.01
C ALA A 13 -33.23 -26.49 43.39
N SER A 14 -32.50 -25.97 42.40
CA SER A 14 -31.29 -25.18 42.66
C SER A 14 -31.69 -23.79 43.16
N LEU A 15 -31.45 -23.55 44.45
CA LEU A 15 -31.42 -22.22 45.05
C LEU A 15 -30.28 -21.41 44.41
N CYS A 16 -30.62 -20.43 43.55
CA CYS A 16 -29.65 -19.43 43.13
C CYS A 16 -29.37 -18.48 44.31
N LEU A 17 -28.22 -18.68 44.97
CA LEU A 17 -27.58 -17.66 45.78
C LEU A 17 -27.13 -16.53 44.87
N THR A 18 -27.88 -15.43 44.83
CA THR A 18 -27.51 -14.21 44.12
C THR A 18 -26.43 -13.47 44.90
N SER A 19 -25.16 -13.83 44.69
CA SER A 19 -24.06 -12.98 45.11
C SER A 19 -24.08 -11.67 44.30
N PRO A 20 -24.05 -10.49 44.95
CA PRO A 20 -24.12 -9.19 44.26
C PRO A 20 -22.97 -8.95 43.26
N ALA A 21 -21.85 -9.66 43.42
CA ALA A 21 -20.70 -9.60 42.52
C ALA A 21 -21.00 -10.10 41.09
N GLY A 22 -21.93 -11.05 40.92
CA GLY A 22 -22.32 -11.56 39.60
C GLY A 22 -23.20 -10.57 38.82
N ALA A 23 -24.08 -9.85 39.53
CA ALA A 23 -24.95 -8.84 38.93
C ALA A 23 -24.15 -7.61 38.46
N GLU A 24 -23.11 -7.22 39.20
CA GLU A 24 -22.25 -6.08 38.85
C GLU A 24 -21.35 -6.37 37.64
N ALA A 25 -20.82 -7.61 37.53
CA ALA A 25 -20.04 -8.05 36.38
C ALA A 25 -20.88 -8.17 35.10
N VAL A 26 -22.12 -8.67 35.21
CA VAL A 26 -23.06 -8.75 34.07
C VAL A 26 -23.53 -7.35 33.65
N ASN A 27 -23.78 -6.43 34.59
CA ASN A 27 -24.12 -5.04 34.27
C ASN A 27 -22.96 -4.30 33.57
N LYS A 28 -21.72 -4.52 34.01
CA LYS A 28 -20.54 -3.89 33.41
C LYS A 28 -20.25 -4.43 32.00
N ALA A 29 -20.44 -5.74 31.78
CA ALA A 29 -20.32 -6.38 30.48
C ALA A 29 -21.42 -5.95 29.50
N ALA A 30 -22.67 -5.87 29.95
CA ALA A 30 -23.81 -5.40 29.15
C ALA A 30 -23.73 -3.90 28.82
N ALA A 31 -23.19 -3.07 29.73
CA ALA A 31 -22.95 -1.66 29.47
C ALA A 31 -21.76 -1.40 28.51
N SER A 32 -20.79 -2.33 28.43
CA SER A 32 -19.63 -2.21 27.54
C SER A 32 -19.88 -2.68 26.11
N ALA A 33 -20.80 -3.62 25.86
CA ALA A 33 -21.03 -4.22 24.54
C ALA A 33 -21.46 -3.21 23.44
N PRO A 34 -22.41 -2.28 23.68
CA PRO A 34 -22.79 -1.27 22.69
C PRO A 34 -21.66 -0.26 22.43
N ALA A 35 -20.85 0.02 23.45
CA ALA A 35 -19.72 0.93 23.34
C ALA A 35 -18.57 0.31 22.53
N THR A 36 -18.33 -1.01 22.67
CA THR A 36 -17.38 -1.76 21.84
C THR A 36 -17.84 -1.86 20.39
N GLU A 37 -19.11 -2.16 20.13
CA GLU A 37 -19.65 -2.22 18.76
C GLU A 37 -19.55 -0.87 18.04
N ALA A 38 -19.88 0.23 18.73
CA ALA A 38 -19.75 1.57 18.17
C ALA A 38 -18.29 1.98 17.90
N ALA A 39 -17.36 1.59 18.78
CA ALA A 39 -15.93 1.84 18.61
C ALA A 39 -15.35 1.03 17.43
N GLU A 40 -15.74 -0.23 17.30
CA GLU A 40 -15.37 -1.10 16.19
C GLU A 40 -15.90 -0.57 14.86
N ALA A 41 -17.18 -0.20 14.80
CA ALA A 41 -17.78 0.39 13.61
C ALA A 41 -17.06 1.68 13.19
N LYS A 42 -16.70 2.54 14.15
CA LYS A 42 -15.94 3.77 13.89
C LYS A 42 -14.52 3.47 13.38
N ALA A 43 -13.84 2.48 13.96
CA ALA A 43 -12.52 2.07 13.53
C ALA A 43 -12.55 1.52 12.09
N LEU A 44 -13.53 0.67 11.77
CA LEU A 44 -13.75 0.11 10.44
C LEU A 44 -14.07 1.21 9.41
N ALA A 45 -14.96 2.14 9.75
CA ALA A 45 -15.27 3.29 8.89
C ALA A 45 -14.00 4.10 8.59
N LYS A 46 -13.20 4.43 9.62
CA LYS A 46 -11.93 5.16 9.45
C LYS A 46 -10.91 4.39 8.59
N ALA A 47 -10.90 3.06 8.67
CA ALA A 47 -10.02 2.23 7.84
C ALA A 47 -10.42 2.27 6.36
N MET A 48 -11.73 2.27 6.06
CA MET A 48 -12.21 2.10 4.67
C MET A 48 -12.45 3.40 3.90
N THR A 49 -12.51 4.55 4.60
CA THR A 49 -12.81 5.86 4.00
C THR A 49 -11.54 6.60 3.55
N PRO A 50 -11.41 6.95 2.26
CA PRO A 50 -10.33 7.82 1.79
C PRO A 50 -10.26 9.15 2.55
N GLY A 51 -9.04 9.63 2.80
CA GLY A 51 -8.78 10.86 3.54
C GLY A 51 -7.49 11.54 3.10
N GLU A 52 -6.82 12.24 4.03
CA GLU A 52 -5.62 13.04 3.74
C GLU A 52 -4.47 12.24 3.12
N GLY A 53 -4.35 10.94 3.44
CA GLY A 53 -3.33 10.08 2.84
C GLY A 53 -3.55 9.89 1.34
N GLN A 54 -4.79 9.67 0.92
CA GLN A 54 -5.17 9.54 -0.48
C GLN A 54 -5.09 10.90 -1.18
N LYS A 55 -5.58 11.99 -0.59
CA LYS A 55 -5.52 13.34 -1.19
C LYS A 55 -4.10 13.76 -1.64
N ARG A 56 -3.06 13.32 -0.93
CA ARG A 56 -1.65 13.59 -1.30
C ARG A 56 -1.24 13.00 -2.65
N LEU A 57 -1.94 11.97 -3.14
CA LEU A 57 -1.69 11.35 -4.44
C LEU A 57 -2.38 12.10 -5.60
N GLN A 58 -3.18 13.14 -5.31
CA GLN A 58 -3.92 13.89 -6.33
C GLN A 58 -3.00 14.48 -7.43
N ALA A 59 -1.77 14.85 -7.08
CA ALA A 59 -0.79 15.37 -8.03
C ALA A 59 -0.45 14.37 -9.15
N MET A 60 -0.68 13.08 -8.92
CA MET A 60 -0.39 12.00 -9.87
C MET A 60 -1.54 11.75 -10.86
N ILE A 61 -2.67 12.45 -10.72
CA ILE A 61 -3.85 12.30 -11.59
C ILE A 61 -3.74 13.19 -12.82
N GLY A 62 -4.00 12.61 -13.99
CA GLY A 62 -3.99 13.28 -15.28
C GLY A 62 -3.10 12.57 -16.31
N THR A 63 -2.92 13.22 -17.44
CA THR A 63 -2.01 12.78 -18.51
C THR A 63 -0.72 13.58 -18.44
N PHE A 64 0.41 12.90 -18.59
CA PHE A 64 1.74 13.48 -18.48
C PHE A 64 2.61 13.06 -19.64
N ASP A 65 3.39 14.01 -20.15
CA ASP A 65 4.58 13.74 -20.95
C ASP A 65 5.72 13.41 -19.99
N VAL A 66 6.41 12.30 -20.25
CA VAL A 66 7.44 11.76 -19.36
C VAL A 66 8.79 11.72 -20.06
N ALA A 67 9.72 12.50 -19.55
CA ALA A 67 11.14 12.38 -19.92
C ALA A 67 11.81 11.37 -19.00
N ILE A 68 12.42 10.33 -19.58
CA ILE A 68 13.05 9.24 -18.85
C ILE A 68 14.56 9.30 -19.07
N ARG A 69 15.31 9.20 -17.98
CA ARG A 69 16.77 9.03 -17.99
C ARG A 69 17.13 7.75 -17.27
N THR A 70 17.92 6.91 -17.92
CA THR A 70 18.38 5.63 -17.37
C THR A 70 19.89 5.60 -17.28
N TRP A 71 20.42 5.26 -16.09
CA TRP A 71 21.84 5.05 -15.84
C TRP A 71 22.10 3.56 -15.63
N VAL A 72 22.93 2.98 -16.49
CA VAL A 72 23.46 1.61 -16.30
C VAL A 72 24.70 1.64 -15.40
N ASP A 73 25.52 2.68 -15.56
CA ASP A 73 26.69 2.99 -14.74
C ASP A 73 26.59 4.46 -14.28
N PRO A 74 26.80 4.76 -12.97
CA PRO A 74 26.67 6.11 -12.43
C PRO A 74 27.72 7.10 -12.93
N SER A 75 28.81 6.64 -13.55
CA SER A 75 29.87 7.45 -14.15
C SER A 75 29.62 7.80 -15.63
N SER A 76 28.65 7.15 -16.27
CA SER A 76 28.32 7.35 -17.68
C SER A 76 27.12 8.32 -17.85
N PRO A 77 27.01 9.03 -19.00
CA PRO A 77 25.82 9.79 -19.33
C PRO A 77 24.55 8.90 -19.35
N PRO A 78 23.37 9.43 -18.98
CA PRO A 78 22.15 8.66 -19.05
C PRO A 78 21.73 8.38 -20.50
N ILE A 79 21.08 7.24 -20.69
CA ILE A 79 20.29 6.99 -21.88
C ILE A 79 18.96 7.73 -21.73
N GLU A 80 18.61 8.57 -22.69
CA GLU A 80 17.37 9.34 -22.71
C GLU A 80 16.27 8.61 -23.48
N SER A 81 15.04 8.73 -23.02
CA SER A 81 13.85 8.07 -23.57
C SER A 81 12.61 8.90 -23.24
N SER A 82 11.49 8.64 -23.91
CA SER A 82 10.24 9.37 -23.69
C SER A 82 9.02 8.45 -23.64
N ALA A 83 8.05 8.85 -22.85
CA ALA A 83 6.80 8.12 -22.67
C ALA A 83 5.65 9.09 -22.36
N THR A 84 4.44 8.54 -22.38
CA THR A 84 3.24 9.17 -21.84
C THR A 84 2.78 8.36 -20.63
N SER A 85 2.35 9.06 -19.58
CA SER A 85 1.76 8.44 -18.39
C SER A 85 0.33 8.93 -18.18
N VAL A 86 -0.58 8.02 -17.86
CA VAL A 86 -1.95 8.35 -17.45
C VAL A 86 -2.15 7.87 -16.02
N GLY A 87 -2.43 8.80 -15.11
CA GLY A 87 -2.77 8.52 -13.73
C GLY A 87 -4.26 8.72 -13.47
N ALA A 88 -4.92 7.74 -12.87
CA ALA A 88 -6.35 7.79 -12.58
C ALA A 88 -6.67 7.19 -11.21
N TRP A 89 -7.69 7.77 -10.55
CA TRP A 89 -8.29 7.16 -9.37
C TRP A 89 -9.06 5.91 -9.75
N VAL A 90 -8.91 4.85 -8.97
CA VAL A 90 -9.67 3.61 -9.14
C VAL A 90 -10.23 3.12 -7.80
N LEU A 91 -11.31 2.33 -7.88
CA LEU A 91 -11.97 1.70 -6.73
C LEU A 91 -12.48 2.71 -5.68
N GLY A 92 -12.99 3.86 -6.15
CA GLY A 92 -13.52 4.94 -5.32
C GLY A 92 -12.42 5.66 -4.54
N ASP A 93 -11.44 6.22 -5.26
CA ASP A 93 -10.35 7.05 -4.75
C ASP A 93 -9.44 6.37 -3.70
N ARG A 94 -9.33 5.04 -3.77
CA ARG A 94 -8.50 4.25 -2.85
C ARG A 94 -7.10 4.00 -3.39
N TYR A 95 -6.98 3.85 -4.70
CA TYR A 95 -5.72 3.58 -5.37
C TYR A 95 -5.59 4.51 -6.57
N VAL A 96 -4.38 4.98 -6.83
CA VAL A 96 -4.04 5.59 -8.12
C VAL A 96 -3.45 4.50 -8.99
N GLN A 97 -4.08 4.24 -10.13
CA GLN A 97 -3.49 3.46 -11.22
C GLN A 97 -2.66 4.40 -12.09
N MET A 98 -1.47 3.97 -12.47
CA MET A 98 -0.62 4.64 -13.45
C MET A 98 -0.40 3.69 -14.62
N MET A 99 -0.62 4.18 -15.84
CA MET A 99 -0.28 3.47 -17.06
C MET A 99 0.79 4.27 -17.81
N LEU A 100 1.94 3.67 -18.07
CA LEU A 100 3.04 4.26 -18.82
C LEU A 100 3.18 3.55 -20.16
N SER A 101 3.32 4.31 -21.24
CA SER A 101 3.55 3.78 -22.58
C SER A 101 4.53 4.67 -23.31
N GLY A 102 5.55 4.10 -23.93
CA GLY A 102 6.56 4.88 -24.64
C GLY A 102 7.60 4.03 -25.36
N ASP A 103 8.72 4.67 -25.65
CA ASP A 103 9.91 4.01 -26.17
C ASP A 103 10.99 4.02 -25.09
N MET A 104 11.63 2.88 -24.86
CA MET A 104 12.84 2.80 -24.06
C MET A 104 13.92 2.13 -24.88
N GLN A 105 15.00 2.87 -25.17
CA GLN A 105 16.15 2.38 -25.94
C GLN A 105 15.76 1.85 -27.34
N GLY A 106 14.80 2.48 -28.01
CA GLY A 106 14.33 2.06 -29.33
C GLY A 106 13.40 0.86 -29.33
N GLN A 107 12.91 0.44 -28.17
CA GLN A 107 11.94 -0.65 -28.02
C GLN A 107 10.63 -0.15 -27.38
N PRO A 108 9.46 -0.62 -27.84
CA PRO A 108 8.19 -0.32 -27.20
C PRO A 108 8.17 -0.77 -25.74
N PHE A 109 7.86 0.15 -24.85
CA PHE A 109 7.76 -0.10 -23.42
C PHE A 109 6.36 0.21 -22.91
N SER A 110 5.84 -0.66 -22.06
CA SER A 110 4.57 -0.46 -21.36
C SER A 110 4.67 -0.92 -19.92
N GLY A 111 4.06 -0.15 -19.02
CA GLY A 111 4.06 -0.42 -17.60
C GLY A 111 2.77 -0.01 -16.92
N ILE A 112 2.43 -0.72 -15.85
CA ILE A 112 1.28 -0.45 -15.00
C ILE A 112 1.76 -0.41 -13.56
N GLY A 113 1.41 0.65 -12.86
CA GLY A 113 1.67 0.84 -11.45
C GLY A 113 0.40 1.10 -10.66
N TYR A 114 0.46 0.79 -9.38
CA TYR A 114 -0.53 1.25 -8.40
C TYR A 114 0.18 1.88 -7.21
N ILE A 115 -0.36 2.96 -6.68
CA ILE A 115 0.02 3.53 -5.40
C ILE A 115 -1.22 3.80 -4.55
N ALA A 116 -1.10 3.54 -3.25
CA ALA A 116 -2.19 3.74 -2.30
C ALA A 116 -1.67 4.09 -0.91
N PHE A 117 -2.57 4.65 -0.10
CA PHE A 117 -2.36 4.85 1.32
C PHE A 117 -3.27 3.90 2.11
N ASP A 118 -2.69 3.10 2.98
CA ASP A 118 -3.44 2.26 3.91
C ASP A 118 -3.77 3.05 5.19
N ASN A 119 -5.06 3.24 5.43
CA ASN A 119 -5.55 3.95 6.61
C ASN A 119 -5.34 3.18 7.92
N VAL A 120 -5.09 1.87 7.88
CA VAL A 120 -4.81 1.07 9.07
C VAL A 120 -3.34 1.19 9.45
N SER A 121 -2.43 0.78 8.56
CA SER A 121 -0.98 0.86 8.83
C SER A 121 -0.42 2.29 8.78
N LYS A 122 -1.16 3.24 8.20
CA LYS A 122 -0.72 4.62 7.95
C LYS A 122 0.52 4.68 7.06
N ARG A 123 0.63 3.77 6.10
CA ARG A 123 1.76 3.68 5.17
C ARG A 123 1.29 3.77 3.73
N TYR A 124 2.17 4.30 2.89
CA TYR A 124 2.01 4.18 1.44
C TYR A 124 2.58 2.84 0.99
N GLN A 125 1.90 2.27 0.01
CA GLN A 125 2.30 1.07 -0.70
C GLN A 125 2.21 1.32 -2.19
N ALA A 126 3.14 0.76 -2.93
CA ALA A 126 3.12 0.81 -4.39
C ALA A 126 3.53 -0.53 -4.99
N THR A 127 3.02 -0.81 -6.19
CA THR A 127 3.47 -1.92 -7.02
C THR A 127 3.69 -1.45 -8.44
N TRP A 128 4.59 -2.12 -9.16
CA TRP A 128 4.90 -1.86 -10.56
C TRP A 128 5.09 -3.17 -11.33
N MET A 129 4.59 -3.20 -12.56
CA MET A 129 4.80 -4.25 -13.56
C MET A 129 5.04 -3.60 -14.93
N ASP A 130 5.85 -4.23 -15.78
CA ASP A 130 6.13 -3.77 -17.14
C ASP A 130 6.45 -4.92 -18.09
N ASN A 131 6.60 -4.62 -19.38
CA ASN A 131 6.98 -5.58 -20.41
C ASN A 131 8.51 -5.80 -20.53
N GLY A 132 9.31 -5.15 -19.68
CA GLY A 132 10.75 -5.36 -19.59
C GLY A 132 11.16 -6.44 -18.58
N SER A 133 10.21 -6.92 -17.77
CA SER A 133 10.45 -7.95 -16.76
C SER A 133 9.22 -8.84 -16.54
N THR A 134 9.39 -9.96 -15.84
CA THR A 134 8.29 -10.83 -15.39
C THR A 134 8.04 -10.71 -13.88
N GLY A 135 8.77 -9.82 -13.21
CA GLY A 135 8.68 -9.60 -11.78
C GLY A 135 7.74 -8.44 -11.44
N MET A 136 7.03 -8.56 -10.32
CA MET A 136 6.34 -7.43 -9.71
C MET A 136 7.25 -6.79 -8.68
N THR A 137 7.38 -5.46 -8.72
CA THR A 137 8.12 -4.76 -7.67
C THR A 137 7.16 -4.15 -6.67
N TRP A 138 7.36 -4.45 -5.39
CA TRP A 138 6.57 -3.92 -4.29
C TRP A 138 7.39 -2.93 -3.47
N TYR A 139 6.77 -1.80 -3.13
CA TYR A 139 7.36 -0.75 -2.32
C TYR A 139 6.45 -0.40 -1.15
N GLN A 140 7.07 -0.02 -0.03
CA GLN A 140 6.39 0.59 1.10
C GLN A 140 7.17 1.76 1.68
N GLY A 141 6.46 2.79 2.12
CA GLY A 141 7.08 3.95 2.76
C GLY A 141 6.10 5.08 2.93
N GLY A 142 6.54 6.30 2.64
CA GLY A 142 5.64 7.45 2.69
C GLY A 142 6.30 8.77 2.43
N PHE A 143 5.47 9.81 2.52
CA PHE A 143 5.88 11.19 2.39
C PHE A 143 6.56 11.71 3.67
N ASP A 144 7.47 12.65 3.48
CA ASP A 144 8.02 13.46 4.55
C ASP A 144 6.95 14.39 5.17
N ALA A 145 7.33 15.12 6.23
CA ALA A 145 6.42 16.05 6.91
C ALA A 145 5.89 17.17 6.00
N SER A 146 6.65 17.55 4.96
CA SER A 146 6.22 18.57 3.99
C SER A 146 5.14 18.06 3.04
N GLY A 147 5.06 16.74 2.85
CA GLY A 147 4.17 16.14 1.86
C GLY A 147 4.63 16.26 0.42
N LYS A 148 5.81 16.85 0.18
CA LYS A 148 6.34 17.05 -1.18
C LYS A 148 7.32 15.98 -1.63
N SER A 149 7.95 15.27 -0.70
CA SER A 149 8.88 14.18 -1.05
C SER A 149 8.44 12.88 -0.41
N ALA A 150 8.55 11.77 -1.12
CA ALA A 150 8.31 10.44 -0.60
C ALA A 150 9.51 9.54 -0.84
N THR A 151 9.76 8.64 0.10
CA THR A 151 10.69 7.52 -0.09
C THR A 151 9.97 6.23 0.26
N MET A 152 10.00 5.29 -0.68
CA MET A 152 9.44 3.96 -0.52
C MET A 152 10.52 2.94 -0.82
N LYS A 153 10.59 1.89 0.00
CA LYS A 153 11.63 0.86 -0.08
C LYS A 153 10.98 -0.45 -0.49
N GLY A 154 11.72 -1.22 -1.28
CA GLY A 154 11.30 -2.52 -1.77
C GLY A 154 12.48 -3.47 -1.87
N SER A 155 12.21 -4.66 -2.37
CA SER A 155 13.24 -5.60 -2.77
C SER A 155 12.82 -6.32 -4.04
N VAL A 156 13.78 -6.51 -4.94
CA VAL A 156 13.63 -7.28 -6.18
C VAL A 156 14.65 -8.41 -6.19
N ALA A 157 14.40 -9.46 -6.97
CA ALA A 157 15.41 -10.48 -7.21
C ALA A 157 16.55 -9.87 -8.05
N ASP A 158 17.77 -10.04 -7.59
CA ASP A 158 18.96 -9.76 -8.37
C ASP A 158 19.02 -10.69 -9.58
N VAL A 159 19.18 -10.12 -10.78
CA VAL A 159 19.08 -10.88 -12.04
C VAL A 159 20.18 -11.92 -12.24
N LEU A 160 21.32 -11.77 -11.55
CA LEU A 160 22.46 -12.70 -11.66
C LEU A 160 22.41 -13.79 -10.61
N THR A 161 22.01 -13.45 -9.38
CA THR A 161 22.10 -14.35 -8.22
C THR A 161 20.75 -14.89 -7.76
N GLY A 162 19.64 -14.31 -8.22
CA GLY A 162 18.28 -14.62 -7.76
C GLY A 162 18.00 -14.20 -6.31
N LYS A 163 18.97 -13.61 -5.61
CA LYS A 163 18.83 -13.22 -4.21
C LYS A 163 18.12 -11.87 -4.08
N PRO A 164 17.42 -11.59 -2.96
CA PRO A 164 16.82 -10.28 -2.74
C PRO A 164 17.87 -9.15 -2.75
N SER A 165 17.60 -8.11 -3.53
CA SER A 165 18.38 -6.88 -3.63
C SER A 165 17.49 -5.68 -3.30
N PRO A 166 17.96 -4.72 -2.47
CA PRO A 166 17.15 -3.58 -2.07
C PRO A 166 17.00 -2.57 -3.22
N VAL A 167 15.81 -1.99 -3.31
CA VAL A 167 15.49 -0.88 -4.22
C VAL A 167 14.75 0.23 -3.48
N GLU A 168 14.87 1.46 -3.95
CA GLU A 168 14.08 2.59 -3.46
C GLU A 168 13.40 3.31 -4.60
N LEU A 169 12.13 3.67 -4.39
CA LEU A 169 11.40 4.63 -5.19
C LEU A 169 11.37 5.94 -4.40
N ARG A 170 11.91 6.99 -4.99
CA ARG A 170 11.87 8.34 -4.41
C ARG A 170 11.04 9.23 -5.31
N MET A 171 10.10 9.95 -4.72
CA MET A 171 9.20 10.83 -5.48
C MET A 171 9.29 12.24 -4.93
N LYS A 172 9.23 13.22 -5.82
CA LYS A 172 9.11 14.64 -5.47
C LYS A 172 7.99 15.27 -6.28
N LEU A 173 7.02 15.85 -5.59
CA LEU A 173 5.91 16.58 -6.21
C LEU A 173 6.35 17.99 -6.58
N GLY A 174 5.99 18.42 -7.79
CA GLY A 174 6.19 19.78 -8.28
C GLY A 174 5.00 20.68 -7.94
N ASP A 175 5.26 21.98 -7.85
CA ASP A 175 4.21 22.99 -7.64
C ASP A 175 3.44 23.29 -8.93
N ASP A 176 3.99 22.90 -10.09
CA ASP A 176 3.39 22.98 -11.43
C ASP A 176 2.41 21.85 -11.74
N GLY A 177 2.11 21.00 -10.75
CA GLY A 177 1.27 19.83 -10.91
C GLY A 177 1.97 18.66 -11.62
N GLY A 178 3.27 18.78 -11.93
CA GLY A 178 4.15 17.69 -12.34
C GLY A 178 4.78 16.99 -11.14
N HIS A 179 5.62 15.99 -11.40
CA HIS A 179 6.40 15.30 -10.38
C HIS A 179 7.63 14.63 -10.97
N VAL A 180 8.55 14.23 -10.11
CA VAL A 180 9.72 13.42 -10.47
C VAL A 180 9.68 12.13 -9.66
N THR A 181 9.90 11.02 -10.33
CA THR A 181 10.12 9.71 -9.71
C THR A 181 11.52 9.23 -10.03
N GLU A 182 12.26 8.82 -9.02
CA GLU A 182 13.58 8.22 -9.16
C GLU A 182 13.55 6.78 -8.67
N LEU A 183 14.19 5.89 -9.42
CA LEU A 183 14.42 4.51 -9.03
C LEU A 183 15.89 4.32 -8.67
N TRP A 184 16.12 3.84 -7.45
CA TRP A 184 17.44 3.59 -6.89
C TRP A 184 17.63 2.09 -6.68
N GLY A 185 18.80 1.60 -7.07
CA GLY A 185 19.16 0.20 -6.94
C GLY A 185 20.67 0.02 -7.05
N LYS A 186 21.12 -1.21 -6.92
CA LYS A 186 22.54 -1.55 -7.08
C LYS A 186 22.93 -1.84 -8.54
N GLY A 187 21.95 -1.98 -9.44
CA GLY A 187 22.17 -2.47 -10.80
C GLY A 187 22.90 -3.82 -10.76
N LEU A 188 23.94 -3.95 -11.59
CA LEU A 188 24.87 -5.10 -11.58
C LEU A 188 26.03 -4.93 -10.58
N GLY A 189 26.11 -3.77 -9.92
CA GLY A 189 27.17 -3.44 -8.95
C GLY A 189 26.77 -3.76 -7.51
N SER A 190 27.58 -3.27 -6.57
CA SER A 190 27.37 -3.48 -5.12
C SER A 190 26.78 -2.26 -4.41
N ARG A 191 26.94 -1.06 -5.00
CA ARG A 191 26.55 0.22 -4.40
C ARG A 191 25.22 0.72 -4.96
N MET A 192 24.37 1.24 -4.09
CA MET A 192 23.13 1.91 -4.46
C MET A 192 23.43 3.20 -5.24
N PHE A 193 22.79 3.37 -6.39
CA PHE A 193 22.81 4.60 -7.19
C PHE A 193 21.45 4.83 -7.86
N ARG A 194 21.25 6.02 -8.41
CA ARG A 194 20.04 6.35 -9.17
C ARG A 194 20.12 5.68 -10.53
N MET A 195 19.31 4.65 -10.73
CA MET A 195 19.24 3.89 -11.97
C MET A 195 18.31 4.56 -12.97
N MET A 196 17.26 5.23 -12.51
CA MET A 196 16.28 5.88 -13.38
C MET A 196 15.74 7.17 -12.77
N GLU A 197 15.47 8.16 -13.62
CA GLU A 197 14.70 9.38 -13.31
C GLU A 197 13.60 9.51 -14.35
N LEU A 198 12.35 9.67 -13.89
CA LEU A 198 11.18 9.96 -14.70
C LEU A 198 10.67 11.33 -14.29
N ARG A 199 10.64 12.27 -15.23
CA ARG A 199 10.10 13.61 -15.03
C ARG A 199 8.78 13.74 -15.75
N TYR A 200 7.73 13.95 -14.98
CA TYR A 200 6.36 14.05 -15.43
C TYR A 200 5.97 15.52 -15.56
N THR A 201 5.63 15.94 -16.77
CA THR A 201 5.08 17.26 -17.07
C THR A 201 3.64 17.07 -17.51
N ARG A 202 2.68 17.84 -16.98
CA ARG A 202 1.29 17.74 -17.43
C ARG A 202 1.22 18.00 -18.94
N SER A 203 0.57 17.09 -19.66
CA SER A 203 0.26 17.31 -21.07
C SER A 203 -0.71 18.51 -21.19
N LYS A 204 -0.56 19.29 -22.25
CA LYS A 204 -1.42 20.44 -22.55
C LYS A 204 -2.80 20.03 -23.04
#